data_AF-A0A959ID37-F1
#
_entry.id   AF-A0A959ID37-F1
#
_cell.length_a   1.000
_cell.length_b   1.000
_cell.length_c   1.000
_cell.angle_alpha   90.00
_cell.angle_beta   90.00
_cell.angle_gamma   90.00
#
_symmetry.space_group_name_H-M   'P 1'
#
loop_
_entity.id
_entity.type
_entity.pdbx_description
1 polymer ?
#
loop_
_entity_poly.entity_id
_entity_poly.type
_entity_poly.pdbx_seq_one_letter_code
_entity_poly.pdbx_strand_id
1 'polypeptide(L)'
;MYKSTLNSLVCKILYLLIFWAVALSCRAQTAGSGRITGSLQTNANFFIRDSLIGAANTPQYDRQKYGAEAWLNLNYTNWGFDFGLRFDLFNNSNLLNPTDSYTDQGIGRWFIRKQLDHLDIEVGYLYDQIGSGIIFRAYQERPLLIDNALVGASLAYNFNDNWQIKGFTGRQKRQFDTYDPIIKGLRLEGYLSLGDSTGMWSMAPGLGVISRTLDDATMNSLVATINTYTTSDAFVPKYNTYAFSFYNTLSAGPFNWYLETAYKTEDNMNDPFGKFLRDSSVVTGDKYFQAPGTVFYSSLSYAAKGLGITIEGKRTENFSFRVRPQEQLNRGLVSFLPPMTRINTYRLTSRYNAATQELGEMAFQTDIRYTTSDRKWSFYANGAWIDDLEKVKLYRELYTEILYKYKRLWTLTAGVQLQTYNQERYEVKPDVPLLTTLTPYLDFLYRLDRRKSIRMEAQAMFVGKDEAAGTRQDYGNWLFGLVEVSLAPRWVFAASDMYNVQPGRNSPEVDGKKQSIHYPRLDVYYTHGASRFSLSYIKQVEGVVCTGGICRLEPAFSGIRFSLTTSF
;
A
#
# COMPACT_ATOMS: atom_id res chain seq x y z
N MET A 1 -26.68 19.54 31.14
CA MET A 1 -26.28 19.07 32.49
C MET A 1 -26.26 17.55 32.64
N TYR A 2 -27.02 16.75 31.85
CA TYR A 2 -27.05 15.28 31.94
C TYR A 2 -25.86 14.56 31.24
N LYS A 3 -25.18 15.21 30.28
CA LYS A 3 -24.06 14.63 29.50
C LYS A 3 -22.71 14.66 30.24
N SER A 4 -22.49 15.61 31.17
CA SER A 4 -21.23 15.71 31.92
C SER A 4 -21.15 14.72 33.09
N THR A 5 -22.30 14.39 33.71
CA THR A 5 -22.39 13.41 34.79
C THR A 5 -22.19 11.98 34.29
N LEU A 6 -22.62 11.65 33.07
CA LEU A 6 -22.41 10.33 32.47
C LEU A 6 -20.92 10.06 32.18
N ASN A 7 -20.20 11.05 31.64
CA ASN A 7 -18.75 10.92 31.40
C ASN A 7 -17.93 10.81 32.69
N SER A 8 -18.32 11.49 33.76
CA SER A 8 -17.70 11.34 35.09
C SER A 8 -17.91 9.94 35.67
N LEU A 9 -19.10 9.35 35.47
CA LEU A 9 -19.40 8.01 35.98
C LEU A 9 -18.63 6.93 35.21
N VAL A 10 -18.56 7.05 33.87
CA VAL A 10 -17.78 6.15 33.01
C VAL A 10 -16.28 6.22 33.33
N CYS A 11 -15.71 7.42 33.52
CA CYS A 11 -14.33 7.57 33.96
C CYS A 11 -14.08 6.92 35.34
N LYS A 12 -14.98 7.12 36.32
CA LYS A 12 -14.84 6.51 37.65
C LYS A 12 -14.93 4.99 37.61
N ILE A 13 -15.80 4.42 36.76
CA ILE A 13 -15.90 2.97 36.54
C ILE A 13 -14.64 2.44 35.86
N LEU A 14 -14.07 3.18 34.89
CA LEU A 14 -12.81 2.82 34.24
C LEU A 14 -11.64 2.82 35.25
N TYR A 15 -11.54 3.84 36.10
CA TYR A 15 -10.53 3.91 37.16
C TYR A 15 -10.72 2.80 38.19
N LEU A 16 -11.95 2.45 38.56
CA LEU A 16 -12.21 1.32 39.47
C LEU A 16 -11.83 -0.02 38.83
N LEU A 17 -12.12 -0.24 37.54
CA LEU A 17 -11.75 -1.45 36.82
C LEU A 17 -10.22 -1.59 36.67
N ILE A 18 -9.52 -0.47 36.41
CA ILE A 18 -8.05 -0.44 36.36
C ILE A 18 -7.46 -0.70 37.76
N PHE A 19 -8.04 -0.12 38.81
CA PHE A 19 -7.57 -0.32 40.19
C PHE A 19 -7.83 -1.76 40.69
N TRP A 20 -8.94 -2.38 40.29
CA TRP A 20 -9.25 -3.78 40.62
C TRP A 20 -8.36 -4.76 39.84
N ALA A 21 -8.05 -4.46 38.57
CA ALA A 21 -7.13 -5.27 37.77
C ALA A 21 -5.69 -5.25 38.33
N VAL A 22 -5.26 -4.12 38.91
CA VAL A 22 -3.95 -3.99 39.59
C VAL A 22 -3.94 -4.64 40.98
N ALA A 23 -5.07 -4.64 41.70
CA ALA A 23 -5.16 -5.28 43.01
C ALA A 23 -5.20 -6.82 42.94
N LEU A 24 -5.75 -7.40 41.86
CA LEU A 24 -5.80 -8.85 41.63
C LEU A 24 -4.48 -9.45 41.15
N SER A 25 -3.50 -8.65 40.74
CA SER A 25 -2.20 -9.12 40.23
C SER A 25 -1.18 -9.44 41.34
N CYS A 26 -1.51 -9.21 42.62
CA CYS A 26 -0.57 -9.41 43.74
C CYS A 26 -0.67 -10.80 44.43
N ARG A 27 -1.56 -11.70 44.00
CA ARG A 27 -1.76 -13.02 44.65
C ARG A 27 -1.97 -14.22 43.72
N ALA A 28 -1.28 -14.27 42.58
CA ALA A 28 -1.20 -15.50 41.78
C ALA A 28 0.11 -15.55 40.97
N GLN A 29 1.22 -15.83 41.65
CA GLN A 29 2.46 -16.23 40.99
C GLN A 29 2.65 -17.73 41.18
N THR A 30 1.99 -18.54 40.35
CA THR A 30 2.39 -19.92 40.02
C THR A 30 1.53 -20.43 38.85
N ALA A 31 2.20 -20.75 37.73
CA ALA A 31 1.69 -21.31 36.46
C ALA A 31 0.71 -20.45 35.63
N GLY A 32 1.19 -19.87 34.51
CA GLY A 32 0.34 -19.24 33.47
C GLY A 32 0.24 -17.72 33.51
N SER A 33 1.35 -16.99 33.69
CA SER A 33 1.37 -15.52 33.70
C SER A 33 0.97 -14.93 32.34
N GLY A 34 -0.01 -14.03 32.32
CA GLY A 34 -0.36 -13.26 31.13
C GLY A 34 0.84 -12.51 30.54
N ARG A 35 0.91 -12.42 29.22
CA ARG A 35 2.02 -11.80 28.48
C ARG A 35 1.57 -10.48 27.88
N ILE A 36 2.27 -9.39 28.19
CA ILE A 36 2.12 -8.09 27.52
C ILE A 36 3.26 -7.92 26.53
N THR A 37 2.94 -7.49 25.31
CA THR A 37 3.92 -7.02 24.32
C THR A 37 3.46 -5.69 23.74
N GLY A 38 4.39 -4.91 23.22
CA GLY A 38 4.07 -3.63 22.63
C GLY A 38 5.03 -3.19 21.53
N SER A 39 4.60 -2.21 20.77
CA SER A 39 5.46 -1.51 19.83
C SER A 39 5.05 -0.05 19.70
N LEU A 40 6.04 0.81 19.55
CA LEU A 40 5.84 2.23 19.26
C LEU A 40 6.51 2.54 17.93
N GLN A 41 5.74 3.14 17.02
CA GLN A 41 6.27 3.81 15.83
C GLN A 41 5.91 5.29 15.92
N THR A 42 6.89 6.16 15.68
CA THR A 42 6.71 7.61 15.67
C THR A 42 7.46 8.21 14.52
N ASN A 43 6.84 9.16 13.83
CA ASN A 43 7.46 9.98 12.80
C ASN A 43 7.23 11.45 13.17
N ALA A 44 8.22 12.29 12.91
CA ALA A 44 8.11 13.73 13.04
C ALA A 44 8.83 14.41 11.88
N ASN A 45 8.22 15.44 11.33
CA ASN A 45 8.72 16.22 10.21
C ASN A 45 8.80 17.69 10.64
N PHE A 46 9.95 18.31 10.44
CA PHE A 46 10.18 19.74 10.57
C PHE A 46 10.36 20.32 9.19
N PHE A 47 9.53 21.28 8.83
CA PHE A 47 9.40 21.75 7.45
C PHE A 47 10.20 23.05 7.24
N ILE A 48 11.07 23.03 6.23
CA ILE A 48 11.88 24.18 5.81
C ILE A 48 11.37 24.63 4.45
N ARG A 49 10.90 25.87 4.35
CA ARG A 49 10.34 26.39 3.10
C ARG A 49 11.41 26.42 2.00
N ASP A 50 11.08 25.85 0.85
CA ASP A 50 11.87 25.91 -0.38
C ASP A 50 10.93 26.06 -1.58
N SER A 51 10.65 27.32 -1.95
CA SER A 51 9.72 27.65 -3.02
C SER A 51 10.21 27.21 -4.40
N LEU A 52 11.51 26.98 -4.58
CA LEU A 52 12.07 26.59 -5.88
C LEU A 52 11.59 25.20 -6.30
N ILE A 53 11.38 24.29 -5.34
CA ILE A 53 10.94 22.91 -5.60
C ILE A 53 9.45 22.68 -5.29
N GLY A 54 8.69 23.73 -5.02
CA GLY A 54 7.28 23.62 -4.62
C GLY A 54 7.04 23.23 -3.15
N ALA A 55 8.09 23.21 -2.31
CA ALA A 55 7.99 22.98 -0.87
C ALA A 55 7.60 24.30 -0.15
N ALA A 56 6.43 24.84 -0.50
CA ALA A 56 5.87 26.09 -0.01
C ALA A 56 4.34 26.11 -0.16
N ASN A 57 3.66 27.13 0.37
CA ASN A 57 2.22 27.37 0.17
C ASN A 57 1.32 26.27 0.76
N THR A 58 1.80 25.52 1.75
CA THR A 58 0.99 24.61 2.57
C THR A 58 1.06 25.03 4.04
N PRO A 59 0.07 24.63 4.87
CA PRO A 59 0.08 24.94 6.30
C PRO A 59 1.39 24.55 7.00
N GLN A 60 1.97 23.41 6.63
CA GLN A 60 3.21 22.87 7.16
C GLN A 60 4.40 23.78 6.89
N TYR A 61 4.53 24.29 5.65
CA TYR A 61 5.64 25.17 5.29
C TYR A 61 5.45 26.62 5.71
N ASP A 62 4.22 27.11 5.84
CA ASP A 62 3.99 28.54 6.04
C ASP A 62 3.79 28.92 7.50
N ARG A 63 3.06 28.11 8.28
CA ARG A 63 2.67 28.48 9.65
C ARG A 63 2.93 27.41 10.72
N GLN A 64 2.73 26.12 10.44
CA GLN A 64 2.84 25.06 11.45
C GLN A 64 4.28 24.60 11.69
N LYS A 65 5.10 24.51 10.62
CA LYS A 65 6.54 24.15 10.62
C LYS A 65 6.89 22.77 11.22
N TYR A 66 5.90 22.05 11.71
CA TYR A 66 6.04 20.75 12.37
C TYR A 66 4.80 19.89 12.12
N GLY A 67 5.03 18.60 11.87
CA GLY A 67 3.99 17.57 11.84
C GLY A 67 4.51 16.26 12.42
N ALA A 68 3.64 15.45 13.01
CA ALA A 68 4.01 14.18 13.61
C ALA A 68 2.87 13.15 13.59
N GLU A 69 3.27 11.88 13.54
CA GLU A 69 2.38 10.74 13.67
C GLU A 69 2.97 9.75 14.68
N ALA A 70 2.13 9.16 15.52
CA ALA A 70 2.54 8.07 16.41
C ALA A 70 1.49 6.97 16.50
N TRP A 71 1.97 5.73 16.58
CA TRP A 71 1.17 4.53 16.78
C TRP A 71 1.78 3.69 17.90
N LEU A 72 1.09 3.59 19.03
CA LEU A 72 1.45 2.72 20.15
C LEU A 72 0.54 1.50 20.14
N ASN A 73 1.09 0.33 19.83
CA ASN A 73 0.41 -0.95 19.93
C ASN A 73 0.72 -1.60 21.29
N LEU A 74 -0.30 -2.17 21.91
CA LEU A 74 -0.21 -3.00 23.09
C LEU A 74 -1.03 -4.27 22.85
N ASN A 75 -0.45 -5.43 23.12
CA ASN A 75 -1.15 -6.71 23.08
C ASN A 75 -1.01 -7.39 24.43
N TYR A 76 -2.08 -8.06 24.86
CA TYR A 76 -2.11 -8.85 26.08
C TYR A 76 -2.74 -10.21 25.78
N THR A 77 -1.99 -11.28 26.07
CA THR A 77 -2.49 -12.65 25.95
C THR A 77 -2.59 -13.28 27.33
N ASN A 78 -3.77 -13.72 27.72
CA ASN A 78 -3.97 -14.50 28.93
C ASN A 78 -5.22 -15.37 28.83
N TRP A 79 -5.22 -16.54 29.48
CA TRP A 79 -6.35 -17.48 29.53
C TRP A 79 -6.93 -17.83 28.15
N GLY A 80 -6.10 -17.86 27.10
CA GLY A 80 -6.51 -18.07 25.71
C GLY A 80 -7.28 -16.92 25.06
N PHE A 81 -7.36 -15.77 25.72
CA PHE A 81 -7.80 -14.51 25.11
C PHE A 81 -6.60 -13.72 24.60
N ASP A 82 -6.77 -13.11 23.44
CA ASP A 82 -5.89 -12.08 22.92
C ASP A 82 -6.63 -10.75 22.90
N PHE A 83 -6.05 -9.77 23.58
CA PHE A 83 -6.51 -8.39 23.59
C PHE A 83 -5.48 -7.55 22.85
N GLY A 84 -5.93 -6.67 21.98
CA GLY A 84 -5.07 -5.66 21.39
C GLY A 84 -5.67 -4.27 21.52
N LEU A 85 -4.81 -3.29 21.73
CA LEU A 85 -5.14 -1.87 21.76
C LEU A 85 -4.07 -1.11 20.98
N ARG A 86 -4.50 -0.16 20.16
CA ARG A 86 -3.61 0.78 19.47
C ARG A 86 -4.08 2.20 19.68
N PHE A 87 -3.19 3.04 20.18
CA PHE A 87 -3.39 4.48 20.24
C PHE A 87 -2.72 5.14 19.04
N ASP A 88 -3.46 5.99 18.34
CA ASP A 88 -2.99 6.73 17.17
C ASP A 88 -3.01 8.23 17.50
N LEU A 89 -1.96 8.93 17.11
CA LEU A 89 -1.80 10.38 17.27
C LEU A 89 -1.41 10.97 15.92
N PHE A 90 -2.09 12.01 15.50
CA PHE A 90 -1.77 12.84 14.35
C PHE A 90 -1.71 14.29 14.81
N ASN A 91 -0.57 14.95 14.64
CA ASN A 91 -0.38 16.36 14.93
C ASN A 91 0.08 17.05 13.66
N ASN A 92 -0.75 17.91 13.07
CA ASN A 92 -0.48 18.61 11.81
C ASN A 92 0.01 17.68 10.69
N SER A 93 -0.46 16.44 10.67
CA SER A 93 -0.01 15.41 9.73
C SER A 93 -0.48 15.73 8.31
N ASN A 94 0.43 15.67 7.35
CA ASN A 94 0.12 15.79 5.92
C ASN A 94 -0.17 14.43 5.25
N LEU A 95 -0.31 13.35 6.04
CA LEU A 95 -0.41 11.99 5.53
C LEU A 95 -1.81 11.68 4.97
N LEU A 96 -2.87 12.26 5.54
CA LEU A 96 -4.25 12.07 5.05
C LEU A 96 -4.53 12.89 3.79
N ASN A 97 -4.08 14.14 3.80
CA ASN A 97 -4.19 15.07 2.70
C ASN A 97 -2.84 15.79 2.55
N PRO A 98 -2.09 15.58 1.46
CA PRO A 98 -0.76 16.16 1.34
C PRO A 98 -0.71 17.69 1.24
N THR A 99 -1.83 18.34 0.93
CA THR A 99 -1.93 19.81 0.80
C THR A 99 -2.52 20.49 2.04
N ASP A 100 -2.96 19.72 3.03
CA ASP A 100 -3.59 20.22 4.25
C ASP A 100 -3.06 19.47 5.48
N SER A 101 -3.55 19.82 6.67
CA SER A 101 -3.12 19.25 7.93
C SER A 101 -4.24 18.51 8.63
N TYR A 102 -3.96 17.30 9.07
CA TYR A 102 -4.85 16.51 9.92
C TYR A 102 -4.29 16.44 11.35
N THR A 103 -5.12 16.83 12.32
CA THR A 103 -4.80 16.76 13.76
C THR A 103 -5.93 16.08 14.50
N ASP A 104 -5.64 14.93 15.09
CA ASP A 104 -6.59 14.14 15.85
C ASP A 104 -5.87 13.02 16.62
N GLN A 105 -6.50 12.45 17.64
CA GLN A 105 -5.89 11.42 18.47
C GLN A 105 -6.93 10.54 19.16
N GLY A 106 -6.63 9.26 19.31
CA GLY A 106 -7.57 8.34 19.94
C GLY A 106 -7.19 6.88 19.82
N ILE A 107 -8.15 6.01 20.13
CA ILE A 107 -8.00 4.57 19.94
C ILE A 107 -8.15 4.27 18.46
N GLY A 108 -7.02 4.02 17.79
CA GLY A 108 -7.00 3.62 16.40
C GLY A 108 -7.41 2.16 16.19
N ARG A 109 -7.20 1.30 17.18
CA ARG A 109 -7.60 -0.11 17.06
C ARG A 109 -7.87 -0.70 18.43
N TRP A 110 -8.90 -1.53 18.54
CA TRP A 110 -9.00 -2.49 19.63
C TRP A 110 -9.58 -3.79 19.11
N PHE A 111 -9.21 -4.92 19.71
CA PHE A 111 -9.87 -6.19 19.44
C PHE A 111 -9.80 -7.10 20.66
N ILE A 112 -10.76 -8.01 20.72
CA ILE A 112 -10.80 -9.13 21.66
C ILE A 112 -10.98 -10.38 20.81
N ARG A 113 -10.06 -11.33 20.94
CA ARG A 113 -10.11 -12.62 20.27
C ARG A 113 -10.05 -13.74 21.29
N LYS A 114 -10.77 -14.83 21.02
CA LYS A 114 -10.78 -16.04 21.84
C LYS A 114 -10.81 -17.27 20.95
N GLN A 115 -9.76 -18.09 21.06
CA GLN A 115 -9.74 -19.43 20.48
C GLN A 115 -10.36 -20.43 21.46
N LEU A 116 -11.35 -21.18 20.99
CA LEU A 116 -12.06 -22.25 21.68
C LEU A 116 -11.98 -23.52 20.84
N ASP A 117 -10.93 -24.31 21.00
CA ASP A 117 -10.76 -25.56 20.25
C ASP A 117 -10.95 -25.33 18.72
N HIS A 118 -12.07 -25.79 18.15
CA HIS A 118 -12.45 -25.60 16.75
C HIS A 118 -13.03 -24.22 16.38
N LEU A 119 -13.44 -23.39 17.34
CA LEU A 119 -14.11 -22.11 17.13
C LEU A 119 -13.20 -20.93 17.51
N ASP A 120 -13.05 -19.97 16.61
CA ASP A 120 -12.38 -18.70 16.84
C ASP A 120 -13.39 -17.56 16.79
N ILE A 121 -13.36 -16.69 17.81
CA ILE A 121 -14.27 -15.56 17.95
C ILE A 121 -13.44 -14.29 18.04
N GLU A 122 -13.71 -13.30 17.20
CA GLU A 122 -13.04 -11.99 17.25
C GLU A 122 -14.06 -10.87 17.15
N VAL A 123 -13.94 -9.85 18.02
CA VAL A 123 -14.76 -8.64 18.02
C VAL A 123 -13.86 -7.41 18.12
N GLY A 124 -14.21 -6.35 17.40
CA GLY A 124 -13.50 -5.09 17.37
C GLY A 124 -13.05 -4.74 15.95
N TYR A 125 -11.81 -4.29 15.81
CA TYR A 125 -11.21 -3.84 14.55
C TYR A 125 -10.51 -5.02 13.87
N LEU A 126 -11.24 -5.64 12.96
CA LEU A 126 -10.84 -6.84 12.23
C LEU A 126 -9.97 -6.46 11.03
N TYR A 127 -8.83 -7.12 10.91
CA TYR A 127 -8.04 -7.14 9.69
C TYR A 127 -8.11 -8.55 9.10
N ASP A 128 -8.54 -8.64 7.85
CA ASP A 128 -8.76 -9.90 7.17
C ASP A 128 -8.80 -9.70 5.66
N GLN A 129 -8.67 -10.79 4.89
CA GLN A 129 -8.81 -10.77 3.45
C GLN A 129 -9.39 -12.09 2.95
N ILE A 130 -9.98 -12.07 1.76
CA ILE A 130 -10.43 -13.30 1.08
C ILE A 130 -9.59 -13.50 -0.18
N GLY A 131 -8.99 -14.68 -0.32
CA GLY A 131 -8.06 -14.98 -1.42
C GLY A 131 -6.89 -14.00 -1.44
N SER A 132 -6.62 -13.41 -2.61
CA SER A 132 -5.62 -12.35 -2.78
C SER A 132 -6.10 -10.96 -2.33
N GLY A 133 -7.37 -10.83 -1.94
CA GLY A 133 -8.00 -9.57 -1.54
C GLY A 133 -8.88 -8.95 -2.61
N ILE A 134 -9.05 -9.58 -3.78
CA ILE A 134 -9.80 -9.05 -4.93
C ILE A 134 -11.22 -8.62 -4.53
N ILE A 135 -11.94 -9.41 -3.74
CA ILE A 135 -13.29 -9.05 -3.28
C ILE A 135 -13.33 -8.34 -1.93
N PHE A 136 -12.31 -8.53 -1.09
CA PHE A 136 -12.24 -7.93 0.24
C PHE A 136 -10.83 -7.98 0.83
N ARG A 137 -10.37 -6.81 1.29
CA ARG A 137 -9.16 -6.68 2.12
C ARG A 137 -9.31 -5.55 3.13
N ALA A 138 -9.31 -5.90 4.41
CA ALA A 138 -9.19 -4.96 5.53
C ALA A 138 -7.77 -5.05 6.12
N TYR A 139 -7.00 -3.96 6.01
CA TYR A 139 -5.59 -3.92 6.36
C TYR A 139 -5.15 -2.51 6.78
N GLN A 140 -3.92 -2.43 7.28
CA GLN A 140 -3.24 -1.17 7.56
C GLN A 140 -2.01 -1.03 6.67
N GLU A 141 -1.87 0.12 6.02
CA GLU A 141 -0.65 0.57 5.35
C GLU A 141 -0.38 2.04 5.70
N ARG A 142 0.58 2.24 6.61
CA ARG A 142 0.82 3.56 7.25
C ARG A 142 1.33 4.63 6.28
N PRO A 143 2.30 4.38 5.37
CA PRO A 143 2.77 5.39 4.42
C PRO A 143 1.66 5.97 3.54
N LEU A 144 0.64 5.17 3.22
CA LEU A 144 -0.53 5.58 2.44
C LEU A 144 -1.70 6.08 3.31
N LEU A 145 -1.55 6.03 4.64
CA LEU A 145 -2.62 6.21 5.63
C LEU A 145 -3.86 5.34 5.34
N ILE A 146 -3.64 4.13 4.83
CA ILE A 146 -4.72 3.16 4.69
C ILE A 146 -4.88 2.47 6.03
N ASP A 147 -6.08 2.55 6.58
CA ASP A 147 -6.50 1.76 7.72
C ASP A 147 -8.00 1.56 7.63
N ASN A 148 -8.38 0.52 6.89
CA ASN A 148 -9.75 0.21 6.54
C ASN A 148 -10.26 -1.02 7.32
N ALA A 149 -9.82 -1.15 8.58
CA ALA A 149 -10.28 -2.18 9.51
C ALA A 149 -11.81 -2.31 9.47
N LEU A 150 -12.32 -3.53 9.54
CA LEU A 150 -13.74 -3.77 9.68
C LEU A 150 -14.11 -3.77 11.17
N VAL A 151 -14.82 -2.74 11.62
CA VAL A 151 -15.28 -2.65 13.01
C VAL A 151 -16.55 -3.49 13.15
N GLY A 152 -16.43 -4.64 13.81
CA GLY A 152 -17.52 -5.59 13.94
C GLY A 152 -17.11 -6.91 14.60
N ALA A 153 -17.63 -8.02 14.09
CA ALA A 153 -17.40 -9.35 14.65
C ALA A 153 -17.12 -10.39 13.56
N SER A 154 -16.32 -11.40 13.90
CA SER A 154 -16.08 -12.58 13.07
C SER A 154 -16.10 -13.87 13.88
N LEU A 155 -16.49 -14.94 13.20
CA LEU A 155 -16.49 -16.30 13.70
C LEU A 155 -15.82 -17.18 12.67
N ALA A 156 -14.79 -17.95 13.07
CA ALA A 156 -14.19 -18.98 12.23
C ALA A 156 -14.35 -20.35 12.89
N TYR A 157 -14.75 -21.36 12.12
CA TYR A 157 -14.92 -22.73 12.59
C TYR A 157 -14.09 -23.68 11.74
N ASN A 158 -13.23 -24.46 12.39
CA ASN A 158 -12.45 -25.51 11.79
C ASN A 158 -13.24 -26.82 11.86
N PHE A 159 -13.76 -27.29 10.72
CA PHE A 159 -14.46 -28.58 10.67
C PHE A 159 -13.52 -29.74 10.97
N ASN A 160 -12.26 -29.61 10.56
CA ASN A 160 -11.13 -30.50 10.79
C ASN A 160 -9.84 -29.75 10.46
N ASP A 161 -8.69 -30.44 10.45
CA ASP A 161 -7.37 -29.84 10.14
C ASP A 161 -7.26 -29.26 8.73
N ASN A 162 -8.18 -29.62 7.82
CA ASN A 162 -8.11 -29.28 6.41
C ASN A 162 -9.13 -28.21 5.98
N TRP A 163 -10.25 -28.05 6.68
CA TRP A 163 -11.35 -27.20 6.23
C TRP A 163 -11.79 -26.20 7.30
N GLN A 164 -11.88 -24.94 6.90
CA GLN A 164 -12.34 -23.83 7.74
C GLN A 164 -13.42 -23.01 7.02
N ILE A 165 -14.46 -22.65 7.75
CA ILE A 165 -15.41 -21.62 7.35
C ILE A 165 -15.24 -20.40 8.25
N LYS A 166 -15.29 -19.19 7.69
CA LYS A 166 -15.26 -17.94 8.46
C LYS A 166 -16.32 -16.98 7.96
N GLY A 167 -17.15 -16.50 8.87
CA GLY A 167 -18.12 -15.43 8.63
C GLY A 167 -17.73 -14.16 9.38
N PHE A 168 -18.00 -13.00 8.80
CA PHE A 168 -17.77 -11.71 9.45
C PHE A 168 -18.77 -10.64 9.02
N THR A 169 -18.95 -9.63 9.86
CA THR A 169 -19.71 -8.43 9.52
C THR A 169 -19.23 -7.23 10.31
N GLY A 170 -19.37 -6.04 9.73
CA GLY A 170 -19.07 -4.80 10.41
C GLY A 170 -19.19 -3.58 9.51
N ARG A 171 -18.67 -2.47 10.01
CA ARG A 171 -18.58 -1.19 9.30
C ARG A 171 -17.13 -0.85 9.07
N GLN A 172 -16.79 -0.34 7.90
CA GLN A 172 -15.40 0.01 7.59
C GLN A 172 -14.98 1.25 8.38
N LYS A 173 -13.79 1.20 8.97
CA LYS A 173 -13.15 2.32 9.67
C LYS A 173 -12.90 3.51 8.74
N ARG A 174 -13.05 4.72 9.26
CA ARG A 174 -12.70 6.00 8.64
C ARG A 174 -11.99 6.89 9.67
N GLN A 175 -10.66 6.86 9.70
CA GLN A 175 -9.87 7.54 10.74
C GLN A 175 -10.36 7.11 12.14
N PHE A 176 -10.88 8.00 12.99
CA PHE A 176 -11.43 7.63 14.30
C PHE A 176 -12.95 7.34 14.29
N ASP A 177 -13.58 7.47 13.12
CA ASP A 177 -15.00 7.17 12.87
C ASP A 177 -15.18 5.88 12.04
N THR A 178 -16.42 5.62 11.61
CA THR A 178 -16.79 4.52 10.71
C THR A 178 -17.70 5.00 9.60
N TYR A 179 -17.55 4.45 8.39
CA TYR A 179 -18.56 4.59 7.33
C TYR A 179 -19.88 3.93 7.75
N ASP A 180 -21.02 4.45 7.30
CA ASP A 180 -22.35 3.90 7.61
C ASP A 180 -22.70 2.59 6.90
N PRO A 181 -22.31 2.35 5.63
CA PRO A 181 -22.58 1.09 4.95
C PRO A 181 -22.03 -0.13 5.69
N ILE A 182 -22.77 -1.22 5.63
CA ILE A 182 -22.46 -2.48 6.32
C ILE A 182 -21.84 -3.46 5.32
N ILE A 183 -20.77 -4.12 5.75
CA ILE A 183 -20.10 -5.20 5.00
C ILE A 183 -20.34 -6.52 5.74
N LYS A 184 -20.60 -7.57 4.97
CA LYS A 184 -20.74 -8.96 5.44
C LYS A 184 -19.90 -9.85 4.53
N GLY A 185 -19.27 -10.86 5.10
CA GLY A 185 -18.46 -11.80 4.35
C GLY A 185 -18.60 -13.21 4.87
N LEU A 186 -18.45 -14.18 3.96
CA LEU A 186 -18.31 -15.58 4.26
C LEU A 186 -17.20 -16.15 3.36
N ARG A 187 -16.27 -16.89 3.95
CA ARG A 187 -15.24 -17.63 3.23
C ARG A 187 -15.21 -19.09 3.68
N LEU A 188 -14.96 -19.98 2.75
CA LEU A 188 -14.68 -21.39 2.97
C LEU A 188 -13.30 -21.67 2.36
N GLU A 189 -12.38 -22.19 3.15
CA GLU A 189 -11.04 -22.56 2.70
C GLU A 189 -10.77 -24.02 3.05
N GLY A 190 -10.05 -24.69 2.15
CA GLY A 190 -9.65 -26.08 2.27
C GLY A 190 -8.16 -26.25 2.00
N TYR A 191 -7.59 -27.32 2.55
CA TYR A 191 -6.27 -27.84 2.18
C TYR A 191 -6.38 -29.33 1.92
N LEU A 192 -5.93 -29.77 0.76
CA LEU A 192 -5.93 -31.17 0.33
C LEU A 192 -4.50 -31.54 -0.05
N SER A 193 -3.89 -32.48 0.67
CA SER A 193 -2.61 -33.08 0.29
C SER A 193 -2.88 -34.49 -0.22
N LEU A 194 -2.59 -34.74 -1.50
CA LEU A 194 -2.84 -36.00 -2.18
C LEU A 194 -1.53 -36.50 -2.78
N GLY A 195 -1.09 -37.70 -2.41
CA GLY A 195 0.16 -38.25 -2.91
C GLY A 195 0.39 -39.69 -2.52
N ASP A 196 0.74 -40.50 -3.53
CA ASP A 196 1.35 -41.83 -3.39
C ASP A 196 2.86 -41.77 -3.67
N SER A 197 3.52 -42.93 -3.74
CA SER A 197 4.97 -43.14 -3.90
C SER A 197 5.64 -42.47 -5.12
N THR A 198 4.89 -41.84 -6.02
CA THR A 198 5.40 -41.24 -7.27
C THR A 198 5.31 -39.69 -7.32
N GLY A 199 4.70 -39.03 -6.34
CA GLY A 199 4.77 -37.56 -6.20
C GLY A 199 3.63 -36.94 -5.38
N MET A 200 3.98 -36.14 -4.37
CA MET A 200 3.01 -35.38 -3.57
C MET A 200 2.58 -34.12 -4.32
N TRP A 201 1.27 -33.93 -4.48
CA TRP A 201 0.67 -32.68 -4.90
C TRP A 201 -0.31 -32.19 -3.83
N SER A 202 -0.52 -30.88 -3.75
CA SER A 202 -1.46 -30.29 -2.81
C SER A 202 -2.29 -29.20 -3.45
N MET A 203 -3.52 -29.04 -2.97
CA MET A 203 -4.44 -27.99 -3.37
C MET A 203 -4.92 -27.22 -2.15
N ALA A 204 -5.03 -25.91 -2.28
CA ALA A 204 -5.64 -25.03 -1.30
C ALA A 204 -6.82 -24.28 -1.94
N PRO A 205 -7.98 -24.94 -2.14
CA PRO A 205 -9.15 -24.30 -2.72
C PRO A 205 -9.84 -23.39 -1.71
N GLY A 206 -10.46 -22.33 -2.20
CA GLY A 206 -11.29 -21.45 -1.40
C GLY A 206 -12.40 -20.79 -2.20
N LEU A 207 -13.48 -20.47 -1.48
CA LEU A 207 -14.64 -19.75 -1.97
C LEU A 207 -14.91 -18.57 -1.04
N GLY A 208 -15.32 -17.45 -1.62
CA GLY A 208 -15.60 -16.22 -0.92
C GLY A 208 -16.86 -15.55 -1.41
N VAL A 209 -17.64 -14.98 -0.50
CA VAL A 209 -18.72 -14.06 -0.83
C VAL A 209 -18.68 -12.86 0.10
N ILE A 210 -18.91 -11.68 -0.47
CA ILE A 210 -19.02 -10.41 0.23
C ILE A 210 -20.33 -9.76 -0.17
N SER A 211 -20.97 -9.11 0.79
CA SER A 211 -22.12 -8.24 0.58
C SER A 211 -21.82 -6.87 1.18
N ARG A 212 -22.12 -5.81 0.43
CA ARG A 212 -22.09 -4.43 0.91
C ARG A 212 -23.46 -3.79 0.74
N THR A 213 -24.02 -3.33 1.84
CA THR A 213 -25.31 -2.62 1.88
C THR A 213 -25.07 -1.13 2.17
N LEU A 214 -25.49 -0.27 1.25
CA LEU A 214 -25.47 1.19 1.44
C LEU A 214 -26.47 1.64 2.50
N ASP A 215 -26.16 2.75 3.16
CA ASP A 215 -27.10 3.47 4.02
C ASP A 215 -27.90 4.51 3.21
N ASP A 216 -29.00 5.00 3.79
CA ASP A 216 -29.91 5.95 3.15
C ASP A 216 -29.22 7.29 2.83
N ALA A 217 -28.30 7.78 3.66
CA ALA A 217 -27.63 9.06 3.40
C ALA A 217 -26.69 8.97 2.21
N THR A 218 -25.93 7.87 2.11
CA THR A 218 -25.11 7.57 0.92
C THR A 218 -25.98 7.43 -0.33
N MET A 219 -27.12 6.73 -0.21
CA MET A 219 -28.04 6.56 -1.34
C MET A 219 -28.66 7.88 -1.78
N ASN A 220 -29.15 8.68 -0.86
CA ASN A 220 -29.75 9.98 -1.14
C ASN A 220 -28.75 10.92 -1.83
N SER A 221 -27.49 10.92 -1.38
CA SER A 221 -26.42 11.68 -2.04
C SER A 221 -26.16 11.20 -3.47
N LEU A 222 -26.21 9.88 -3.72
CA LEU A 222 -26.01 9.32 -5.05
C LEU A 222 -27.18 9.67 -5.98
N VAL A 223 -28.42 9.50 -5.50
CA VAL A 223 -29.65 9.86 -6.24
C VAL A 223 -29.66 11.34 -6.58
N ALA A 224 -29.27 12.22 -5.65
CA ALA A 224 -29.17 13.65 -5.90
C ALA A 224 -28.21 13.98 -7.05
N THR A 225 -27.07 13.30 -7.14
CA THR A 225 -26.15 13.46 -8.29
C THR A 225 -26.73 12.90 -9.58
N ILE A 226 -27.30 11.69 -9.55
CA ILE A 226 -27.89 11.04 -10.73
C ILE A 226 -29.04 11.87 -11.31
N ASN A 227 -29.83 12.54 -10.47
CA ASN A 227 -30.91 13.44 -10.92
C ASN A 227 -30.41 14.67 -11.70
N THR A 228 -29.11 14.96 -11.70
CA THR A 228 -28.51 16.00 -12.55
C THR A 228 -28.17 15.51 -13.96
N TYR A 229 -28.28 14.20 -14.21
CA TYR A 229 -27.99 13.60 -15.50
C TYR A 229 -29.19 13.70 -16.44
N THR A 230 -28.94 13.64 -17.75
CA THR A 230 -30.00 13.43 -18.74
C THR A 230 -30.59 12.02 -18.61
N THR A 231 -31.76 11.80 -19.19
CA THR A 231 -32.43 10.48 -19.20
C THR A 231 -31.61 9.37 -19.84
N SER A 232 -30.62 9.70 -20.68
CA SER A 232 -29.71 8.73 -21.30
C SER A 232 -28.61 8.23 -20.36
N ASP A 233 -28.21 9.04 -19.38
CA ASP A 233 -27.11 8.73 -18.45
C ASP A 233 -27.61 8.35 -17.04
N ALA A 234 -28.86 8.69 -16.71
CA ALA A 234 -29.47 8.36 -15.42
C ALA A 234 -29.77 6.86 -15.28
N PHE A 235 -29.58 6.31 -14.07
CA PHE A 235 -29.88 4.92 -13.73
C PHE A 235 -30.43 4.80 -12.31
N VAL A 236 -31.03 3.66 -11.97
CA VAL A 236 -31.53 3.41 -10.60
C VAL A 236 -30.42 2.80 -9.75
N PRO A 237 -29.88 3.50 -8.75
CA PRO A 237 -28.81 2.96 -7.92
C PRO A 237 -29.31 1.83 -7.02
N LYS A 238 -28.45 0.84 -6.77
CA LYS A 238 -28.76 -0.33 -5.94
C LYS A 238 -28.17 -0.21 -4.54
N TYR A 239 -28.92 -0.61 -3.52
CA TYR A 239 -28.46 -0.64 -2.13
C TYR A 239 -27.43 -1.74 -1.87
N ASN A 240 -27.66 -2.93 -2.43
CA ASN A 240 -26.89 -4.12 -2.14
C ASN A 240 -26.05 -4.53 -3.33
N THR A 241 -24.76 -4.75 -3.08
CA THR A 241 -23.81 -5.31 -4.04
C THR A 241 -23.23 -6.58 -3.46
N TYR A 242 -23.11 -7.62 -4.28
CA TYR A 242 -22.49 -8.89 -3.91
C TYR A 242 -21.26 -9.14 -4.78
N ALA A 243 -20.19 -9.66 -4.17
CA ALA A 243 -19.00 -10.09 -4.86
C ALA A 243 -18.67 -11.53 -4.46
N PHE A 244 -18.32 -12.37 -5.43
CA PHE A 244 -17.98 -13.77 -5.27
C PHE A 244 -16.57 -14.00 -5.77
N SER A 245 -15.80 -14.83 -5.09
CA SER A 245 -14.46 -15.25 -5.53
C SER A 245 -14.30 -16.76 -5.38
N PHE A 246 -13.68 -17.38 -6.38
CA PHE A 246 -13.11 -18.72 -6.29
C PHE A 246 -11.61 -18.60 -6.49
N TYR A 247 -10.83 -19.23 -5.61
CA TYR A 247 -9.38 -19.26 -5.71
C TYR A 247 -8.85 -20.64 -5.36
N ASN A 248 -7.70 -20.98 -5.94
CA ASN A 248 -7.01 -22.21 -5.62
C ASN A 248 -5.51 -22.05 -5.83
N THR A 249 -4.72 -22.60 -4.89
CA THR A 249 -3.29 -22.84 -5.10
C THR A 249 -3.06 -24.32 -5.34
N LEU A 250 -2.49 -24.69 -6.49
CA LEU A 250 -2.02 -26.04 -6.78
C LEU A 250 -0.49 -26.08 -6.69
N SER A 251 0.06 -26.91 -5.82
CA SER A 251 1.50 -27.15 -5.72
C SER A 251 1.82 -28.59 -6.11
N ALA A 252 2.68 -28.78 -7.12
CA ALA A 252 3.07 -30.09 -7.63
C ALA A 252 4.57 -30.09 -8.00
N GLY A 253 5.39 -30.73 -7.16
CA GLY A 253 6.84 -30.75 -7.33
C GLY A 253 7.44 -29.32 -7.36
N PRO A 254 8.16 -28.92 -8.44
CA PRO A 254 8.74 -27.59 -8.55
C PRO A 254 7.75 -26.52 -9.04
N PHE A 255 6.50 -26.88 -9.33
CA PHE A 255 5.48 -25.96 -9.85
C PHE A 255 4.52 -25.52 -8.75
N ASN A 256 4.14 -24.25 -8.80
CA ASN A 256 3.06 -23.69 -8.01
C ASN A 256 2.15 -22.85 -8.93
N TRP A 257 0.84 -23.07 -8.88
CA TRP A 257 -0.12 -22.35 -9.70
C TRP A 257 -1.24 -21.80 -8.84
N TYR A 258 -1.32 -20.48 -8.76
CA TYR A 258 -2.43 -19.75 -8.17
C TYR A 258 -3.40 -19.31 -9.25
N LEU A 259 -4.69 -19.54 -9.02
CA LEU A 259 -5.79 -19.06 -9.86
C LEU A 259 -6.82 -18.40 -8.95
N GLU A 260 -7.32 -17.22 -9.34
CA GLU A 260 -8.46 -16.57 -8.70
C GLU A 260 -9.37 -15.94 -9.74
N THR A 261 -10.67 -16.19 -9.62
CA THR A 261 -11.71 -15.55 -10.44
C THR A 261 -12.73 -14.90 -9.52
N ALA A 262 -13.13 -13.68 -9.86
CA ALA A 262 -14.10 -12.94 -9.09
C ALA A 262 -15.18 -12.33 -9.98
N TYR A 263 -16.41 -12.35 -9.48
CA TYR A 263 -17.57 -11.74 -10.11
C TYR A 263 -18.26 -10.81 -9.12
N LYS A 264 -18.56 -9.59 -9.53
CA LYS A 264 -19.32 -8.61 -8.75
C LYS A 264 -20.62 -8.33 -9.48
N THR A 265 -21.74 -8.39 -8.76
CA THR A 265 -23.04 -7.96 -9.29
C THR A 265 -23.00 -6.49 -9.67
N GLU A 266 -24.01 -6.01 -10.39
CA GLU A 266 -24.17 -4.59 -10.69
C GLU A 266 -23.99 -3.71 -9.44
N ASP A 267 -23.00 -2.82 -9.50
CA ASP A 267 -22.62 -1.91 -8.42
C ASP A 267 -22.62 -0.47 -8.92
N ASN A 268 -22.88 0.47 -8.01
CA ASN A 268 -22.79 1.89 -8.34
C ASN A 268 -21.31 2.28 -8.28
N MET A 269 -20.72 2.62 -9.42
CA MET A 269 -19.31 2.96 -9.57
C MET A 269 -19.15 4.36 -10.13
N ASN A 270 -17.95 4.92 -9.98
CA ASN A 270 -17.58 6.22 -10.51
C ASN A 270 -16.47 6.03 -11.55
N ASP A 271 -16.64 6.65 -12.72
CA ASP A 271 -15.61 6.79 -13.75
C ASP A 271 -15.06 8.22 -13.74
N PRO A 272 -13.83 8.43 -13.25
CA PRO A 272 -13.16 9.74 -13.25
C PRO A 272 -12.95 10.35 -14.64
N PHE A 273 -13.03 9.55 -15.71
CA PHE A 273 -12.87 9.99 -17.09
C PHE A 273 -14.16 9.88 -17.91
N GLY A 274 -15.27 9.51 -17.26
CA GLY A 274 -16.55 9.31 -17.93
C GLY A 274 -17.12 10.61 -18.48
N LYS A 275 -17.75 10.51 -19.65
CA LYS A 275 -18.46 11.63 -20.30
C LYS A 275 -19.95 11.49 -20.10
N PHE A 276 -20.61 12.54 -19.61
CA PHE A 276 -22.05 12.58 -19.42
C PHE A 276 -22.62 13.95 -19.80
N LEU A 277 -23.90 13.98 -20.12
CA LEU A 277 -24.60 15.21 -20.46
C LEU A 277 -25.20 15.86 -19.22
N ARG A 278 -24.93 17.15 -19.05
CA ARG A 278 -25.55 18.01 -18.03
C ARG A 278 -25.92 19.35 -18.67
N ASP A 279 -27.19 19.72 -18.58
CA ASP A 279 -27.72 20.99 -19.14
C ASP A 279 -27.31 21.20 -20.62
N SER A 280 -27.43 20.15 -21.43
CA SER A 280 -27.06 20.13 -22.87
C SER A 280 -25.56 20.35 -23.16
N SER A 281 -24.70 20.28 -22.14
CA SER A 281 -23.23 20.34 -22.27
C SER A 281 -22.60 18.99 -21.92
N VAL A 282 -21.56 18.60 -22.66
CA VAL A 282 -20.77 17.40 -22.34
C VAL A 282 -19.82 17.75 -21.20
N VAL A 283 -20.02 17.09 -20.05
CA VAL A 283 -19.12 17.15 -18.91
C VAL A 283 -18.26 15.89 -18.91
N THR A 284 -16.96 16.07 -18.69
CA THR A 284 -16.02 14.95 -18.47
C THR A 284 -15.58 14.98 -17.01
N GLY A 285 -15.71 13.85 -16.31
CA GLY A 285 -15.26 13.72 -14.92
C GLY A 285 -16.30 13.06 -14.01
N ASP A 286 -15.86 12.22 -13.09
CA ASP A 286 -16.67 11.63 -12.00
C ASP A 286 -18.09 11.16 -12.40
N LYS A 287 -18.23 10.47 -13.55
CA LYS A 287 -19.51 9.93 -14.00
C LYS A 287 -19.88 8.71 -13.18
N TYR A 288 -21.05 8.72 -12.54
CA TYR A 288 -21.59 7.50 -11.93
C TYR A 288 -22.24 6.61 -12.99
N PHE A 289 -22.02 5.31 -12.87
CA PHE A 289 -22.64 4.31 -13.72
C PHE A 289 -22.84 3.00 -12.95
N GLN A 290 -23.58 2.07 -13.54
CA GLN A 290 -23.83 0.75 -12.97
C GLN A 290 -23.48 -0.33 -13.98
N ALA A 291 -22.64 -1.27 -13.56
CA ALA A 291 -22.24 -2.42 -14.36
C ALA A 291 -21.83 -3.58 -13.44
N PRO A 292 -21.99 -4.85 -13.88
CA PRO A 292 -21.32 -5.98 -13.23
C PRO A 292 -19.82 -5.91 -13.48
N GLY A 293 -19.04 -6.53 -12.59
CA GLY A 293 -17.58 -6.55 -12.65
C GLY A 293 -17.01 -7.96 -12.70
N THR A 294 -15.87 -8.13 -13.36
CA THR A 294 -15.10 -9.38 -13.33
C THR A 294 -13.61 -9.15 -13.11
N VAL A 295 -12.98 -10.08 -12.40
CA VAL A 295 -11.52 -10.19 -12.33
C VAL A 295 -11.11 -11.63 -12.58
N PHE A 296 -10.10 -11.82 -13.41
CA PHE A 296 -9.38 -13.07 -13.56
C PHE A 296 -7.92 -12.80 -13.25
N TYR A 297 -7.34 -13.54 -12.31
CA TYR A 297 -5.94 -13.45 -11.94
C TYR A 297 -5.33 -14.86 -11.86
N SER A 298 -4.14 -15.03 -12.40
CA SER A 298 -3.42 -16.30 -12.36
C SER A 298 -1.92 -16.03 -12.24
N SER A 299 -1.25 -16.80 -11.39
CA SER A 299 0.21 -16.79 -11.21
C SER A 299 0.74 -18.21 -11.29
N LEU A 300 1.60 -18.47 -12.29
CA LEU A 300 2.27 -19.76 -12.48
C LEU A 300 3.76 -19.57 -12.17
N SER A 301 4.24 -20.30 -11.17
CA SER A 301 5.63 -20.29 -10.74
C SER A 301 6.29 -21.65 -10.90
N TYR A 302 7.55 -21.64 -11.30
CA TYR A 302 8.45 -22.80 -11.34
C TYR A 302 9.72 -22.46 -10.58
N ALA A 303 10.16 -23.34 -9.67
CA ALA A 303 11.41 -23.18 -8.94
C ALA A 303 12.16 -24.51 -8.80
N ALA A 304 13.30 -24.65 -9.49
CA ALA A 304 14.20 -25.78 -9.31
C ALA A 304 15.63 -25.45 -9.76
N LYS A 305 16.61 -26.11 -9.13
CA LYS A 305 18.04 -26.07 -9.52
C LYS A 305 18.59 -24.65 -9.73
N GLY A 306 18.17 -23.70 -8.89
CA GLY A 306 18.61 -22.31 -8.94
C GLY A 306 17.87 -21.41 -9.95
N LEU A 307 17.00 -21.96 -10.79
CA LEU A 307 16.08 -21.21 -11.66
C LEU A 307 14.74 -21.03 -10.96
N GLY A 308 14.24 -19.79 -10.96
CA GLY A 308 12.89 -19.41 -10.56
C GLY A 308 12.25 -18.62 -11.69
N ILE A 309 11.07 -19.03 -12.15
CA ILE A 309 10.27 -18.30 -13.15
C ILE A 309 8.88 -18.10 -12.54
N THR A 310 8.31 -16.92 -12.68
CA THR A 310 6.91 -16.63 -12.34
C THR A 310 6.29 -15.85 -13.49
N ILE A 311 5.12 -16.29 -13.95
CA ILE A 311 4.35 -15.65 -15.00
C ILE A 311 2.97 -15.36 -14.42
N GLU A 312 2.56 -14.10 -14.47
CA GLU A 312 1.30 -13.63 -13.93
C GLU A 312 0.47 -12.97 -15.02
N GLY A 313 -0.83 -13.17 -14.97
CA GLY A 313 -1.81 -12.52 -15.84
C GLY A 313 -3.01 -12.06 -15.04
N LYS A 314 -3.50 -10.86 -15.34
CA LYS A 314 -4.69 -10.28 -14.72
C LYS A 314 -5.56 -9.57 -15.76
N ARG A 315 -6.85 -9.85 -15.73
CA ARG A 315 -7.88 -9.07 -16.43
C ARG A 315 -8.84 -8.51 -15.39
N THR A 316 -9.07 -7.21 -15.42
CA THR A 316 -10.02 -6.49 -14.56
C THR A 316 -11.00 -5.72 -15.44
N GLU A 317 -12.30 -5.82 -15.14
CA GLU A 317 -13.35 -5.06 -15.80
C GLU A 317 -14.37 -4.63 -14.75
N ASN A 318 -14.65 -3.32 -14.67
CA ASN A 318 -15.70 -2.73 -13.83
C ASN A 318 -15.67 -3.24 -12.37
N PHE A 319 -14.48 -3.34 -11.78
CA PHE A 319 -14.26 -3.92 -10.45
C PHE A 319 -13.86 -2.90 -9.37
N SER A 320 -14.14 -1.61 -9.58
CA SER A 320 -14.02 -0.61 -8.51
C SER A 320 -15.02 -0.95 -7.39
N PHE A 321 -14.55 -1.33 -6.21
CA PHE A 321 -15.44 -1.72 -5.12
C PHE A 321 -15.11 -0.95 -3.85
N ARG A 322 -16.01 -0.02 -3.52
CA ARG A 322 -15.88 0.91 -2.40
C ARG A 322 -17.04 0.79 -1.43
N VAL A 323 -16.77 1.05 -0.16
CA VAL A 323 -17.79 1.11 0.91
C VAL A 323 -18.85 2.16 0.57
N ARG A 324 -18.40 3.27 -0.03
CA ARG A 324 -19.22 4.35 -0.54
C ARG A 324 -18.72 4.75 -1.95
N PRO A 325 -19.58 4.73 -2.98
CA PRO A 325 -19.18 5.03 -4.37
C PRO A 325 -18.61 6.43 -4.58
N GLN A 326 -18.98 7.39 -3.74
CA GLN A 326 -18.55 8.78 -3.82
C GLN A 326 -17.16 9.05 -3.22
N GLU A 327 -16.54 8.04 -2.61
CA GLU A 327 -15.17 8.18 -2.10
C GLU A 327 -14.16 8.09 -3.25
N GLN A 328 -13.15 8.95 -3.21
CA GLN A 328 -12.09 9.02 -4.21
C GLN A 328 -10.73 8.61 -3.61
N LEU A 329 -9.71 8.49 -4.47
CA LEU A 329 -8.34 8.14 -4.09
C LEU A 329 -8.30 6.83 -3.28
N ASN A 330 -7.60 6.79 -2.16
CA ASN A 330 -7.43 5.58 -1.35
C ASN A 330 -8.50 5.43 -0.25
N ARG A 331 -9.59 6.22 -0.30
CA ARG A 331 -10.65 6.20 0.70
C ARG A 331 -11.72 5.18 0.36
N GLY A 332 -12.19 4.47 1.37
CA GLY A 332 -13.34 3.59 1.24
C GLY A 332 -13.08 2.32 0.43
N LEU A 333 -11.82 1.95 0.14
CA LEU A 333 -11.49 0.75 -0.63
C LEU A 333 -11.93 -0.51 0.10
N VAL A 334 -12.70 -1.37 -0.57
CA VAL A 334 -13.11 -2.69 -0.06
C VAL A 334 -12.27 -3.78 -0.72
N SER A 335 -12.06 -3.68 -2.03
CA SER A 335 -11.21 -4.59 -2.81
C SER A 335 -9.74 -4.20 -2.76
N PHE A 336 -8.88 -5.19 -3.01
CA PHE A 336 -7.47 -5.02 -3.30
C PHE A 336 -7.13 -5.85 -4.54
N LEU A 337 -6.83 -5.18 -5.65
CA LEU A 337 -6.47 -5.84 -6.90
C LEU A 337 -4.95 -6.05 -6.95
N PRO A 338 -4.44 -7.27 -7.20
CA PRO A 338 -3.01 -7.53 -7.27
C PRO A 338 -2.30 -6.62 -8.29
N PRO A 339 -1.20 -5.94 -7.92
CA PRO A 339 -0.42 -5.16 -8.88
C PRO A 339 0.27 -6.06 -9.89
N MET A 340 0.42 -5.57 -11.13
CA MET A 340 1.11 -6.27 -12.21
C MET A 340 2.41 -5.56 -12.60
N THR A 341 3.00 -4.90 -11.60
CA THR A 341 4.30 -4.25 -11.69
C THR A 341 5.12 -4.59 -10.46
N ARG A 342 6.43 -4.65 -10.65
CA ARG A 342 7.35 -4.85 -9.54
C ARG A 342 7.48 -3.58 -8.70
N ILE A 343 7.77 -3.76 -7.41
CA ILE A 343 8.16 -2.63 -6.56
C ILE A 343 9.66 -2.35 -6.79
N ASN A 344 9.94 -1.16 -7.31
CA ASN A 344 11.29 -0.67 -7.51
C ASN A 344 11.83 -0.02 -6.23
N THR A 345 13.07 -0.32 -5.87
CA THR A 345 13.69 0.14 -4.61
C THR A 345 14.72 1.25 -4.80
N TYR A 346 15.28 1.38 -6.00
CA TYR A 346 16.27 2.42 -6.30
C TYR A 346 15.58 3.76 -6.58
N ARG A 347 16.20 4.86 -6.12
CA ARG A 347 15.60 6.19 -6.16
C ARG A 347 15.07 6.65 -7.52
N LEU A 348 15.81 6.39 -8.61
CA LEU A 348 15.35 6.78 -9.96
C LEU A 348 14.41 5.71 -10.53
N THR A 349 14.67 4.42 -10.31
CA THR A 349 13.80 3.38 -10.89
C THR A 349 12.39 3.32 -10.27
N SER A 350 12.22 3.86 -9.06
CA SER A 350 10.93 3.97 -8.37
C SER A 350 10.17 5.27 -8.66
N ARG A 351 10.63 6.10 -9.60
CA ARG A 351 10.07 7.44 -9.84
C ARG A 351 8.66 7.40 -10.46
N TYR A 352 8.41 6.43 -11.32
CA TYR A 352 7.12 6.21 -11.96
C TYR A 352 6.66 4.79 -11.64
N ASN A 353 5.47 4.65 -11.06
CA ASN A 353 4.90 3.38 -10.65
C ASN A 353 3.47 3.31 -11.16
N ALA A 354 3.08 2.18 -11.74
CA ALA A 354 1.71 2.00 -12.22
C ALA A 354 0.76 1.69 -11.06
N ALA A 355 -0.26 2.52 -10.91
CA ALA A 355 -1.40 2.21 -10.05
C ALA A 355 -2.30 1.16 -10.74
N THR A 356 -2.88 0.24 -9.99
CA THR A 356 -3.83 -0.73 -10.58
C THR A 356 -5.09 -0.03 -11.04
N GLN A 357 -5.54 -0.32 -12.26
CA GLN A 357 -6.79 0.22 -12.81
C GLN A 357 -7.98 -0.67 -12.47
N GLU A 358 -8.99 -0.07 -11.84
CA GLU A 358 -10.15 -0.80 -11.32
C GLU A 358 -11.27 -1.01 -12.36
N LEU A 359 -11.36 -0.12 -13.36
CA LEU A 359 -12.43 -0.15 -14.37
C LEU A 359 -12.10 -0.97 -15.61
N GLY A 360 -10.82 -1.04 -15.99
CA GLY A 360 -10.38 -1.79 -17.16
C GLY A 360 -8.87 -1.97 -17.19
N GLU A 361 -8.40 -3.20 -17.02
CA GLU A 361 -6.97 -3.53 -17.08
C GLU A 361 -6.77 -4.93 -17.68
N MET A 362 -5.88 -5.04 -18.65
CA MET A 362 -5.31 -6.29 -19.14
C MET A 362 -3.80 -6.23 -18.91
N ALA A 363 -3.31 -7.09 -18.03
CA ALA A 363 -1.97 -6.99 -17.52
C ALA A 363 -1.27 -8.34 -17.45
N PHE A 364 0.02 -8.34 -17.78
CA PHE A 364 0.92 -9.49 -17.72
C PHE A 364 2.23 -9.09 -17.08
N GLN A 365 2.74 -9.94 -16.20
CA GLN A 365 4.05 -9.78 -15.58
C GLN A 365 4.83 -11.09 -15.68
N THR A 366 6.14 -10.99 -15.86
CA THR A 366 7.03 -12.15 -15.87
C THR A 366 8.28 -11.83 -15.08
N ASP A 367 8.62 -12.71 -14.13
CA ASP A 367 9.79 -12.65 -13.27
C ASP A 367 10.67 -13.88 -13.51
N ILE A 368 11.92 -13.67 -13.86
CA ILE A 368 12.91 -14.72 -14.09
C ILE A 368 14.12 -14.45 -13.21
N ARG A 369 14.46 -15.39 -12.34
CA ARG A 369 15.65 -15.35 -11.50
C ARG A 369 16.47 -16.63 -11.69
N TYR A 370 17.77 -16.48 -11.88
CA TYR A 370 18.69 -17.61 -11.93
C TYR A 370 19.88 -17.36 -11.00
N THR A 371 20.20 -18.32 -10.14
CA THR A 371 21.39 -18.29 -9.29
C THR A 371 22.27 -19.49 -9.59
N THR A 372 23.56 -19.24 -9.82
CA THR A 372 24.54 -20.30 -10.10
C THR A 372 24.68 -21.24 -8.90
N SER A 373 25.08 -22.49 -9.15
CA SER A 373 25.26 -23.49 -8.09
C SER A 373 26.27 -23.07 -7.02
N ASP A 374 27.30 -22.29 -7.39
CA ASP A 374 28.28 -21.74 -6.46
C ASP A 374 27.79 -20.48 -5.71
N ARG A 375 26.57 -20.01 -6.00
CA ARG A 375 25.89 -18.85 -5.43
C ARG A 375 26.66 -17.53 -5.56
N LYS A 376 27.61 -17.45 -6.50
CA LYS A 376 28.37 -16.22 -6.75
C LYS A 376 27.64 -15.28 -7.68
N TRP A 377 26.94 -15.80 -8.67
CA TRP A 377 26.18 -15.02 -9.64
C TRP A 377 24.68 -15.24 -9.43
N SER A 378 23.94 -14.14 -9.47
CA SER A 378 22.49 -14.15 -9.56
C SER A 378 22.06 -13.19 -10.68
N PHE A 379 21.21 -13.67 -11.56
CA PHE A 379 20.62 -12.90 -12.66
C PHE A 379 19.14 -12.77 -12.38
N TYR A 380 18.59 -11.61 -12.67
CA TYR A 380 17.17 -11.35 -12.51
C TYR A 380 16.67 -10.46 -13.64
N ALA A 381 15.51 -10.81 -14.19
CA ALA A 381 14.81 -10.04 -15.20
C ALA A 381 13.32 -10.01 -14.85
N ASN A 382 12.70 -8.85 -15.01
CA ASN A 382 11.27 -8.64 -14.86
C ASN A 382 10.74 -7.91 -16.08
N GLY A 383 9.59 -8.35 -16.59
CA GLY A 383 8.86 -7.67 -17.65
C GLY A 383 7.41 -7.43 -17.22
N ALA A 384 6.90 -6.22 -17.42
CA ALA A 384 5.51 -5.86 -17.18
C ALA A 384 4.86 -5.27 -18.43
N TRP A 385 3.64 -5.70 -18.73
CA TRP A 385 2.84 -5.27 -19.87
C TRP A 385 1.40 -4.99 -19.43
N ILE A 386 1.00 -3.72 -19.40
CA ILE A 386 -0.33 -3.30 -18.93
C ILE A 386 -1.00 -2.40 -19.96
N ASP A 387 -2.18 -2.83 -20.40
CA ASP A 387 -3.09 -2.09 -21.28
C ASP A 387 -4.45 -1.95 -20.61
N ASP A 388 -5.27 -1.01 -21.05
CA ASP A 388 -6.71 -1.06 -20.75
C ASP A 388 -7.41 -2.09 -21.66
N LEU A 389 -8.71 -2.29 -21.45
CA LEU A 389 -9.49 -3.24 -22.24
C LEU A 389 -9.71 -2.77 -23.69
N GLU A 390 -9.49 -1.49 -23.97
CA GLU A 390 -9.55 -0.87 -25.31
C GLU A 390 -8.19 -0.91 -26.03
N LYS A 391 -7.17 -1.55 -25.43
CA LYS A 391 -5.80 -1.68 -25.93
C LYS A 391 -5.00 -0.37 -25.92
N VAL A 392 -5.41 0.62 -25.14
CA VAL A 392 -4.59 1.80 -24.86
C VAL A 392 -3.43 1.37 -23.97
N LYS A 393 -2.22 1.78 -24.36
CA LYS A 393 -1.01 1.48 -23.61
C LYS A 393 -0.96 2.27 -22.30
N LEU A 394 -0.91 1.56 -21.18
CA LEU A 394 -0.81 2.17 -19.85
C LEU A 394 0.61 2.12 -19.32
N TYR A 395 1.21 0.93 -19.27
CA TYR A 395 2.54 0.73 -18.69
C TYR A 395 3.34 -0.37 -19.37
N ARG A 396 4.65 -0.15 -19.53
CA ARG A 396 5.63 -1.16 -19.93
C ARG A 396 6.87 -1.04 -19.05
N GLU A 397 7.43 -2.17 -18.64
CA GLU A 397 8.72 -2.19 -17.96
C GLU A 397 9.52 -3.41 -18.39
N LEU A 398 10.82 -3.21 -18.62
CA LEU A 398 11.82 -4.25 -18.62
C LEU A 398 12.89 -3.86 -17.60
N TYR A 399 12.99 -4.63 -16.53
CA TYR A 399 14.01 -4.47 -15.51
C TYR A 399 14.97 -5.67 -15.56
N THR A 400 16.26 -5.39 -15.49
CA THR A 400 17.30 -6.42 -15.41
C THR A 400 18.25 -6.13 -14.26
N GLU A 401 18.80 -7.18 -13.67
CA GLU A 401 19.77 -7.11 -12.57
C GLU A 401 20.73 -8.28 -12.62
N ILE A 402 21.99 -7.99 -12.36
CA ILE A 402 23.07 -8.94 -12.18
C ILE A 402 23.70 -8.65 -10.83
N LEU A 403 23.80 -9.68 -10.01
CA LEU A 403 24.44 -9.65 -8.70
C LEU A 403 25.64 -10.59 -8.71
N TYR A 404 26.80 -10.07 -8.34
CA TYR A 404 28.04 -10.83 -8.19
C TYR A 404 28.60 -10.71 -6.77
N LYS A 405 28.88 -11.85 -6.12
CA LYS A 405 29.48 -11.93 -4.77
C LYS A 405 30.92 -12.43 -4.85
N TYR A 406 31.88 -11.61 -4.44
CA TYR A 406 33.28 -12.00 -4.36
C TYR A 406 33.72 -12.25 -2.91
N LYS A 407 34.01 -13.52 -2.59
CA LYS A 407 34.65 -13.98 -1.32
C LYS A 407 34.06 -13.38 -0.03
N ARG A 408 32.78 -12.99 -0.03
CA ARG A 408 32.13 -12.23 1.08
C ARG A 408 32.79 -10.87 1.41
N LEU A 409 33.75 -10.41 0.59
CA LEU A 409 34.42 -9.13 0.72
C LEU A 409 33.59 -8.03 0.09
N TRP A 410 33.10 -8.26 -1.12
CA TRP A 410 32.25 -7.31 -1.80
C TRP A 410 31.14 -7.97 -2.61
N THR A 411 30.07 -7.22 -2.82
CA THR A 411 28.94 -7.56 -3.67
C THR A 411 28.72 -6.42 -4.64
N LEU A 412 28.59 -6.74 -5.91
CA LEU A 412 28.24 -5.80 -6.96
C LEU A 412 26.87 -6.18 -7.50
N THR A 413 25.95 -5.23 -7.52
CA THR A 413 24.67 -5.32 -8.20
C THR A 413 24.65 -4.27 -9.30
N ALA A 414 24.25 -4.65 -10.50
CA ALA A 414 24.17 -3.75 -11.65
C ALA A 414 22.98 -4.13 -12.52
N GLY A 415 22.40 -3.17 -13.22
CA GLY A 415 21.31 -3.45 -14.12
C GLY A 415 20.80 -2.24 -14.88
N VAL A 416 19.72 -2.46 -15.63
CA VAL A 416 19.03 -1.41 -16.39
C VAL A 416 17.53 -1.62 -16.32
N GLN A 417 16.80 -0.51 -16.22
CA GLN A 417 15.36 -0.43 -16.34
C GLN A 417 14.99 0.36 -17.60
N LEU A 418 14.11 -0.19 -18.42
CA LEU A 418 13.41 0.50 -19.50
C LEU A 418 11.95 0.62 -19.10
N GLN A 419 11.37 1.80 -19.24
CA GLN A 419 10.00 2.04 -18.80
C GLN A 419 9.22 2.90 -19.81
N THR A 420 7.94 2.60 -19.99
CA THR A 420 6.96 3.46 -20.65
C THR A 420 5.78 3.66 -19.70
N TYR A 421 5.35 4.91 -19.49
CA TYR A 421 4.36 5.26 -18.48
C TYR A 421 3.35 6.30 -19.00
N ASN A 422 2.06 5.99 -18.85
CA ASN A 422 0.96 6.87 -19.26
C ASN A 422 0.59 7.86 -18.14
N GLN A 423 1.19 9.05 -18.17
CA GLN A 423 0.95 10.10 -17.18
C GLN A 423 -0.49 10.63 -17.22
N GLU A 424 -1.15 10.63 -18.39
CA GLU A 424 -2.53 11.09 -18.51
C GLU A 424 -3.48 10.22 -17.69
N ARG A 425 -3.32 8.90 -17.75
CA ARG A 425 -4.15 7.96 -16.99
C ARG A 425 -3.78 7.90 -15.51
N TYR A 426 -2.48 7.82 -15.18
CA TYR A 426 -2.06 7.59 -13.79
C TYR A 426 -1.93 8.87 -12.95
N GLU A 427 -1.65 10.01 -13.57
CA GLU A 427 -1.49 11.31 -12.87
C GLU A 427 -2.59 12.32 -13.24
N VAL A 428 -3.56 11.94 -14.08
CA VAL A 428 -4.68 12.81 -14.51
C VAL A 428 -4.17 14.11 -15.14
N LYS A 429 -3.08 14.03 -15.90
CA LYS A 429 -2.45 15.15 -16.62
C LYS A 429 -2.87 15.11 -18.09
N PRO A 430 -3.83 15.94 -18.55
CA PRO A 430 -4.31 15.88 -19.92
C PRO A 430 -3.22 16.28 -20.92
N ASP A 431 -3.30 15.72 -22.13
CA ASP A 431 -2.46 16.07 -23.30
C ASP A 431 -0.95 15.92 -23.09
N VAL A 432 -0.53 14.90 -22.33
CA VAL A 432 0.88 14.55 -22.13
C VAL A 432 1.26 13.30 -22.94
N PRO A 433 2.41 13.29 -23.64
CA PRO A 433 2.87 12.10 -24.34
C PRO A 433 3.23 10.97 -23.37
N LEU A 434 3.25 9.73 -23.87
CA LEU A 434 3.76 8.59 -23.10
C LEU A 434 5.21 8.84 -22.68
N LEU A 435 5.44 8.82 -21.37
CA LEU A 435 6.75 9.03 -20.79
C LEU A 435 7.63 7.80 -21.05
N THR A 436 8.85 8.00 -21.52
CA THR A 436 9.83 6.92 -21.69
C THR A 436 11.09 7.18 -20.88
N THR A 437 11.60 6.15 -20.19
CA THR A 437 12.83 6.25 -19.40
C THR A 437 13.77 5.07 -19.63
N LEU A 438 15.07 5.35 -19.59
CA LEU A 438 16.18 4.39 -19.54
C LEU A 438 17.00 4.71 -18.29
N THR A 439 17.05 3.75 -17.35
CA THR A 439 17.70 3.95 -16.05
C THR A 439 18.71 2.84 -15.75
N PRO A 440 19.98 2.96 -16.17
CA PRO A 440 21.06 2.14 -15.65
C PRO A 440 21.35 2.48 -14.17
N TYR A 441 21.68 1.44 -13.40
CA TYR A 441 22.05 1.58 -11.99
C TYR A 441 23.16 0.61 -11.59
N LEU A 442 23.91 1.00 -10.56
CA LEU A 442 25.03 0.29 -9.96
C LEU A 442 24.96 0.42 -8.44
N ASP A 443 25.08 -0.69 -7.72
CA ASP A 443 25.17 -0.75 -6.27
C ASP A 443 26.34 -1.65 -5.87
N PHE A 444 27.30 -1.07 -5.15
CA PHE A 444 28.51 -1.75 -4.71
C PHE A 444 28.62 -1.72 -3.19
N LEU A 445 28.60 -2.91 -2.59
CA LEU A 445 28.78 -3.12 -1.15
C LEU A 445 30.17 -3.71 -0.89
N TYR A 446 31.01 -2.99 -0.16
CA TYR A 446 32.31 -3.44 0.31
C TYR A 446 32.31 -3.64 1.83
N ARG A 447 32.71 -4.81 2.31
CA ARG A 447 32.84 -5.14 3.73
C ARG A 447 34.29 -5.02 4.14
N LEU A 448 34.61 -4.04 4.99
CA LEU A 448 35.96 -3.86 5.55
C LEU A 448 36.25 -4.93 6.60
N ASP A 449 35.28 -5.20 7.47
CA ASP A 449 35.33 -6.26 8.47
C ASP A 449 33.91 -6.82 8.75
N ARG A 450 33.75 -7.65 9.80
CA ARG A 450 32.45 -8.25 10.14
C ARG A 450 31.40 -7.26 10.63
N ARG A 451 31.79 -6.03 10.99
CA ARG A 451 30.94 -4.98 11.56
C ARG A 451 30.92 -3.70 10.74
N LYS A 452 31.86 -3.51 9.82
CA LYS A 452 32.01 -2.28 9.02
C LYS A 452 31.84 -2.57 7.54
N SER A 453 30.95 -1.82 6.89
CA SER A 453 30.78 -1.86 5.44
C SER A 453 30.52 -0.47 4.86
N ILE A 454 30.90 -0.31 3.60
CA ILE A 454 30.61 0.86 2.78
C ILE A 454 29.77 0.40 1.60
N ARG A 455 28.65 1.07 1.36
CA ARG A 455 27.79 0.89 0.18
C ARG A 455 27.85 2.15 -0.66
N MET A 456 28.01 1.97 -1.96
CA MET A 456 28.00 3.04 -2.95
C MET A 456 26.96 2.72 -4.00
N GLU A 457 26.11 3.68 -4.33
CA GLU A 457 25.08 3.51 -5.35
C GLU A 457 25.17 4.67 -6.35
N ALA A 458 25.04 4.35 -7.63
CA ALA A 458 25.02 5.32 -8.72
C ALA A 458 23.91 4.96 -9.70
N GLN A 459 23.12 5.96 -10.10
CA GLN A 459 22.06 5.79 -11.10
C GLN A 459 22.07 6.97 -12.07
N ALA A 460 21.69 6.71 -13.31
CA ALA A 460 21.40 7.74 -14.29
C ALA A 460 20.05 7.45 -14.93
N MET A 461 19.19 8.45 -15.07
CA MET A 461 17.91 8.32 -15.78
C MET A 461 17.91 9.24 -16.99
N PHE A 462 17.69 8.65 -18.16
CA PHE A 462 17.50 9.37 -19.40
C PHE A 462 16.02 9.36 -19.76
N VAL A 463 15.43 10.54 -19.88
CA VAL A 463 14.02 10.73 -20.17
C VAL A 463 13.80 11.06 -21.65
N GLY A 464 12.70 10.60 -22.22
CA GLY A 464 12.27 10.89 -23.58
C GLY A 464 12.14 12.39 -23.88
N LYS A 465 12.05 12.73 -25.16
CA LYS A 465 11.81 14.12 -25.61
C LYS A 465 10.31 14.37 -25.74
N ASP A 466 9.87 15.55 -25.35
CA ASP A 466 8.57 16.11 -25.69
C ASP A 466 8.76 16.97 -26.95
N GLU A 467 8.36 16.45 -28.10
CA GLU A 467 8.56 17.12 -29.39
C GLU A 467 7.73 18.41 -29.50
N ALA A 468 6.56 18.46 -28.88
CA ALA A 468 5.69 19.63 -28.89
C ALA A 468 6.27 20.76 -28.01
N ALA A 469 6.88 20.42 -26.88
CA ALA A 469 7.48 21.39 -25.96
C ALA A 469 8.96 21.70 -26.25
N GLY A 470 9.60 21.04 -27.22
CA GLY A 470 11.03 21.21 -27.53
C GLY A 470 11.98 20.88 -26.37
N THR A 471 11.49 20.22 -25.31
CA THR A 471 12.21 19.94 -24.06
C THR A 471 12.13 18.44 -23.73
N ARG A 472 12.79 18.00 -22.65
CA ARG A 472 12.60 16.62 -22.16
C ARG A 472 11.23 16.50 -21.49
N GLN A 473 10.63 15.31 -21.58
CA GLN A 473 9.38 14.99 -20.88
C GLN A 473 9.55 15.18 -19.36
N ASP A 474 8.46 15.52 -18.68
CA ASP A 474 8.40 15.69 -17.23
C ASP A 474 9.56 16.55 -16.66
N TYR A 475 10.33 16.05 -15.70
CA TYR A 475 11.44 16.79 -15.09
C TYR A 475 12.79 16.64 -15.82
N GLY A 476 12.88 15.82 -16.87
CA GLY A 476 14.12 15.62 -17.64
C GLY A 476 15.11 14.62 -17.01
N ASN A 477 16.40 14.74 -17.35
CA ASN A 477 17.40 13.72 -17.00
C ASN A 477 17.93 13.87 -15.57
N TRP A 478 18.17 12.74 -14.92
CA TRP A 478 18.63 12.69 -13.53
C TRP A 478 19.92 11.92 -13.36
N LEU A 479 20.75 12.37 -12.42
CA LEU A 479 21.81 11.58 -11.82
C LEU A 479 21.52 11.40 -10.34
N PHE A 480 21.89 10.24 -9.80
CA PHE A 480 21.82 9.95 -8.38
C PHE A 480 23.10 9.29 -7.90
N GLY A 481 23.60 9.72 -6.76
CA GLY A 481 24.72 9.10 -6.07
C GLY A 481 24.43 8.95 -4.58
N LEU A 482 24.85 7.83 -3.99
CA LEU A 482 24.76 7.58 -2.55
C LEU A 482 26.03 6.92 -2.04
N VAL A 483 26.46 7.32 -0.85
CA VAL A 483 27.47 6.64 -0.04
C VAL A 483 26.88 6.39 1.34
N GLU A 484 26.93 5.14 1.79
CA GLU A 484 26.49 4.72 3.11
C GLU A 484 27.60 3.98 3.83
N VAL A 485 27.86 4.37 5.08
CA VAL A 485 28.81 3.74 5.98
C VAL A 485 28.04 3.10 7.13
N SER A 486 28.11 1.78 7.21
CA SER A 486 27.47 0.98 8.26
C SER A 486 28.51 0.54 9.30
N LEU A 487 28.27 0.87 10.57
CA LEU A 487 29.07 0.52 11.74
C LEU A 487 28.22 -0.28 12.73
N ALA A 488 28.12 -1.58 12.49
CA ALA A 488 27.30 -2.50 13.28
C ALA A 488 27.79 -2.63 14.74
N PRO A 489 26.87 -2.83 15.70
CA PRO A 489 25.43 -2.96 15.52
C PRO A 489 24.65 -1.64 15.60
N ARG A 490 25.32 -0.50 15.80
CA ARG A 490 24.66 0.73 16.29
C ARG A 490 24.43 1.80 15.25
N TRP A 491 25.40 2.10 14.38
CA TRP A 491 25.37 3.33 13.59
C TRP A 491 25.35 3.04 12.10
N VAL A 492 24.57 3.83 11.36
CA VAL A 492 24.64 3.91 9.90
C VAL A 492 24.56 5.39 9.50
N PHE A 493 25.45 5.83 8.63
CA PHE A 493 25.48 7.18 8.08
C PHE A 493 25.33 7.08 6.57
N ALA A 494 24.42 7.84 5.98
CA ALA A 494 24.26 7.90 4.53
C ALA A 494 24.24 9.36 4.06
N ALA A 495 24.87 9.60 2.92
CA ALA A 495 24.78 10.85 2.18
C ALA A 495 24.45 10.52 0.73
N SER A 496 23.48 11.22 0.18
CA SER A 496 23.09 11.06 -1.21
C SER A 496 22.67 12.38 -1.83
N ASP A 497 22.78 12.47 -3.14
CA ASP A 497 22.30 13.61 -3.89
C ASP A 497 21.68 13.13 -5.21
N MET A 498 20.56 13.76 -5.55
CA MET A 498 19.89 13.59 -6.83
C MET A 498 19.96 14.92 -7.56
N TYR A 499 20.47 14.91 -8.79
CA TYR A 499 20.74 16.13 -9.55
C TYR A 499 20.03 16.11 -10.90
N ASN A 500 19.29 17.18 -11.18
CA ASN A 500 18.62 17.37 -12.47
C ASN A 500 19.61 17.95 -13.50
N VAL A 501 20.24 17.07 -14.29
CA VAL A 501 21.31 17.45 -15.23
C VAL A 501 20.77 18.13 -16.48
N GLN A 502 19.61 17.67 -16.97
CA GLN A 502 18.97 18.25 -18.15
C GLN A 502 17.50 18.53 -17.82
N PRO A 503 17.21 19.73 -17.29
CA PRO A 503 15.87 20.12 -16.89
C PRO A 503 14.82 19.94 -18.00
N GLY A 504 13.68 19.36 -17.65
CA GLY A 504 12.54 19.14 -18.54
C GLY A 504 11.46 20.20 -18.42
N ARG A 505 10.30 19.93 -19.05
CA ARG A 505 9.12 20.79 -19.06
C ARG A 505 8.66 21.24 -17.66
N ASN A 506 8.65 20.31 -16.70
CA ASN A 506 8.16 20.53 -15.33
C ASN A 506 9.25 21.00 -14.36
N SER A 507 10.49 21.16 -14.83
CA SER A 507 11.56 21.68 -13.97
C SER A 507 11.31 23.13 -13.57
N PRO A 508 11.74 23.54 -12.36
CA PRO A 508 11.62 24.91 -11.90
C PRO A 508 12.28 25.90 -12.87
N GLU A 509 11.69 27.08 -12.98
CA GLU A 509 12.08 28.10 -13.94
C GLU A 509 12.31 29.42 -13.21
N VAL A 510 13.45 30.05 -13.52
CA VAL A 510 13.81 31.38 -13.01
C VAL A 510 14.29 32.19 -14.21
N ASP A 511 13.71 33.38 -14.39
CA ASP A 511 14.01 34.30 -15.50
C ASP A 511 13.92 33.63 -16.89
N GLY A 512 12.91 32.80 -17.11
CA GLY A 512 12.69 32.11 -18.38
C GLY A 512 13.63 30.93 -18.64
N LYS A 513 14.48 30.57 -17.68
CA LYS A 513 15.46 29.47 -17.80
C LYS A 513 15.16 28.35 -16.82
N LYS A 514 15.03 27.14 -17.35
CA LYS A 514 14.90 25.92 -16.55
C LYS A 514 16.16 25.68 -15.71
N GLN A 515 15.96 25.39 -14.43
CA GLN A 515 17.03 25.30 -13.44
C GLN A 515 17.45 23.85 -13.20
N SER A 516 18.76 23.63 -13.14
CA SER A 516 19.35 22.40 -12.62
C SER A 516 19.45 22.48 -11.10
N ILE A 517 18.87 21.50 -10.41
CA ILE A 517 18.69 21.54 -8.96
C ILE A 517 19.23 20.26 -8.32
N HIS A 518 19.92 20.44 -7.20
CA HIS A 518 20.35 19.38 -6.30
C HIS A 518 19.29 19.08 -5.24
N TYR A 519 19.14 17.80 -4.93
CA TYR A 519 18.21 17.25 -3.95
C TYR A 519 19.01 16.40 -2.95
N PRO A 520 19.80 17.06 -2.08
CA PRO A 520 20.64 16.38 -1.12
C PRO A 520 19.81 15.72 -0.02
N ARG A 521 20.32 14.60 0.48
CA ARG A 521 19.80 13.89 1.62
C ARG A 521 20.93 13.35 2.49
N LEU A 522 20.80 13.55 3.79
CA LEU A 522 21.72 13.07 4.81
C LEU A 522 20.91 12.27 5.83
N ASP A 523 21.33 11.04 6.11
CA ASP A 523 20.66 10.17 7.07
C ASP A 523 21.62 9.68 8.14
N VAL A 524 21.15 9.68 9.39
CA VAL A 524 21.82 9.06 10.53
C VAL A 524 20.84 8.07 11.17
N TYR A 525 21.25 6.82 11.27
CA TYR A 525 20.50 5.78 11.97
C TYR A 525 21.27 5.33 13.20
N TYR A 526 20.54 5.17 14.31
CA TYR A 526 21.05 4.64 15.56
C TYR A 526 20.17 3.51 16.07
N THR A 527 20.77 2.35 16.39
CA THR A 527 20.06 1.19 16.92
C THR A 527 20.58 0.85 18.32
N HIS A 528 19.66 0.73 19.28
CA HIS A 528 19.92 0.32 20.65
C HIS A 528 18.87 -0.68 21.14
N GLY A 529 19.30 -1.93 21.37
CA GLY A 529 18.37 -3.01 21.70
C GLY A 529 17.34 -3.20 20.58
N ALA A 530 16.06 -3.17 20.95
CA ALA A 530 14.95 -3.24 20.00
C ALA A 530 14.53 -1.88 19.41
N SER A 531 15.17 -0.78 19.82
CA SER A 531 14.84 0.57 19.37
C SER A 531 15.74 1.01 18.21
N ARG A 532 15.14 1.54 17.14
CA ARG A 532 15.82 2.18 16.01
C ARG A 532 15.36 3.62 15.89
N PHE A 533 16.33 4.52 15.86
CA PHE A 533 16.16 5.96 15.65
C PHE A 533 16.71 6.31 14.27
N SER A 534 16.04 7.23 13.56
CA SER A 534 16.57 7.83 12.35
C SER A 534 16.37 9.34 12.38
N LEU A 535 17.39 10.07 11.95
CA LEU A 535 17.34 11.51 11.72
C LEU A 535 17.85 11.80 10.32
N SER A 536 17.05 12.51 9.52
CA SER A 536 17.35 12.76 8.12
C SER A 536 17.11 14.21 7.76
N TYR A 537 18.08 14.86 7.12
CA TYR A 537 17.82 16.07 6.34
C TYR A 537 17.48 15.66 4.92
N ILE A 538 16.38 16.16 4.37
CA ILE A 538 15.85 15.72 3.08
C ILE A 538 15.41 16.94 2.29
N LYS A 539 15.95 17.08 1.08
CA LYS A 539 15.36 17.86 -0.01
C LYS A 539 14.92 16.88 -1.09
N GLN A 540 13.62 16.85 -1.40
CA GLN A 540 12.99 15.85 -2.26
C GLN A 540 11.96 16.51 -3.18
N VAL A 541 12.03 16.14 -4.46
CA VAL A 541 11.02 16.46 -5.47
C VAL A 541 9.72 15.71 -5.22
N GLU A 542 8.60 16.26 -5.67
CA GLU A 542 7.31 15.57 -5.70
C GLU A 542 7.34 14.29 -6.54
N GLY A 543 6.40 13.39 -6.25
CA GLY A 543 6.21 12.14 -7.00
C GLY A 543 5.02 11.34 -6.49
N VAL A 544 4.96 10.07 -6.88
CA VAL A 544 3.90 9.14 -6.47
C VAL A 544 4.50 8.00 -5.66
N VAL A 545 3.95 7.74 -4.47
CA VAL A 545 4.32 6.60 -3.62
C VAL A 545 3.25 5.54 -3.77
N CYS A 546 3.67 4.32 -4.10
CA CYS A 546 2.79 3.18 -4.28
C CYS A 546 3.15 2.05 -3.32
N THR A 547 2.15 1.34 -2.81
CA THR A 547 2.32 0.11 -2.04
C THR A 547 1.25 -0.88 -2.47
N GLY A 548 1.67 -2.01 -3.04
CA GLY A 548 0.76 -3.03 -3.54
C GLY A 548 -0.17 -2.53 -4.66
N GLY A 549 0.28 -1.67 -5.57
CA GLY A 549 -0.55 -1.16 -6.67
C GLY A 549 -1.52 -0.03 -6.31
N ILE A 550 -1.60 0.34 -5.02
CA ILE A 550 -2.35 1.51 -4.55
C ILE A 550 -1.37 2.65 -4.35
N CYS A 551 -1.70 3.81 -4.90
CA CYS A 551 -0.78 4.94 -5.02
C CYS A 551 -1.35 6.21 -4.38
N ARG A 552 -0.46 7.09 -3.91
CA ARG A 552 -0.81 8.43 -3.43
C ARG A 552 0.24 9.42 -3.93
N LEU A 553 -0.19 10.64 -4.21
CA LEU A 553 0.72 11.77 -4.39
C LEU A 553 1.55 11.99 -3.11
N GLU A 554 2.84 12.18 -3.29
CA GLU A 554 3.79 12.62 -2.28
C GLU A 554 4.36 13.98 -2.73
N PRO A 555 4.00 15.09 -2.06
CA PRO A 555 4.42 16.42 -2.46
C PRO A 555 5.93 16.61 -2.22
N ALA A 556 6.47 17.67 -2.80
CA ALA A 556 7.87 18.04 -2.56
C ALA A 556 8.13 18.24 -1.06
N PHE A 557 9.26 17.70 -0.59
CA PHE A 557 9.66 17.77 0.80
C PHE A 557 10.98 18.51 0.98
N SER A 558 11.04 19.46 1.90
CA SER A 558 12.29 20.09 2.35
C SER A 558 12.26 20.23 3.87
N GLY A 559 13.25 19.65 4.55
CA GLY A 559 13.31 19.72 6.00
C GLY A 559 14.02 18.57 6.69
N ILE A 560 13.67 18.37 7.95
CA ILE A 560 14.24 17.32 8.81
C ILE A 560 13.15 16.31 9.16
N ARG A 561 13.44 15.02 8.99
CA ARG A 561 12.58 13.92 9.39
C ARG A 561 13.23 13.14 10.52
N PHE A 562 12.46 12.90 11.58
CA PHE A 562 12.81 12.00 12.67
C PHE A 562 11.88 10.79 12.64
N SER A 563 12.40 9.60 12.91
CA SER A 563 11.59 8.40 13.14
C SER A 563 12.15 7.59 14.30
N LEU A 564 11.24 7.00 15.08
CA LEU A 564 11.52 6.04 16.13
C LEU A 564 10.65 4.82 15.91
N THR A 565 11.26 3.65 15.90
CA THR A 565 10.54 2.37 15.98
C THR A 565 11.13 1.54 17.11
N THR A 566 10.29 1.00 17.98
CA THR A 566 10.71 0.10 19.06
C THR A 566 9.64 -0.94 19.35
N SER A 567 10.07 -2.09 19.86
CA SER A 567 9.21 -3.17 20.33
C SER A 567 9.68 -3.64 21.70
N PHE A 568 8.75 -4.02 22.58
CA PHE A 568 9.05 -4.45 23.95
C PHE A 568 8.11 -5.55 24.44
#